data_AF-A0A2P2LF31-F1
#
_entry.id   AF-A0A2P2LF31-F1
#
_cell.length_a   1.000
_cell.length_b   1.000
_cell.length_c   1.000
_cell.angle_alpha   90.00
_cell.angle_beta   90.00
_cell.angle_gamma   90.00
#
_symmetry.space_group_name_H-M   'P 1'
#
loop_
_entity.id
_entity.type
_entity.pdbx_description
1 polymer ?
#
loop_
_entity_poly.entity_id
_entity_poly.type
_entity_poly.pdbx_seq_one_letter_code
_entity_poly.pdbx_strand_id
1 'polypeptide(L)'
;MYKYITCMQSTIDRYRRQANGMHTPGIDTQQPKHESTDLAKRIELLQISQRKLLGQSLSTCSLEELQDIGNQLERSLSNIRIRKAQLCMERLEQLKAKERLLLEENAKLQEKSGARPWPQSSQQKEAPMSSKQSINNSEVRTELIIGLPEMPYS
;
A
#
# COMPACT_ATOMS: atom_id res chain seq x y z
N MET A 1 13.11 -38.79 65.15
CA MET A 1 13.39 -38.85 63.70
C MET A 1 12.14 -39.18 62.88
N TYR A 2 11.45 -40.30 63.13
CA TYR A 2 10.23 -40.71 62.39
C TYR A 2 9.10 -39.66 62.37
N LYS A 3 8.81 -39.01 63.50
CA LYS A 3 7.74 -37.99 63.61
C LYS A 3 7.96 -36.77 62.69
N TYR A 4 9.22 -36.40 62.45
CA TYR A 4 9.58 -35.28 61.58
C TYR A 4 9.38 -35.62 60.10
N ILE A 5 9.78 -36.83 59.70
CA ILE A 5 9.58 -37.34 58.33
C ILE A 5 8.10 -37.44 58.02
N THR A 6 7.28 -37.99 58.94
CA THR A 6 5.83 -38.06 58.77
C THR A 6 5.18 -36.67 58.69
N CYS A 7 5.65 -35.70 59.48
CA CYS A 7 5.17 -34.32 59.44
C CYS A 7 5.49 -33.63 58.11
N MET A 8 6.72 -33.80 57.60
CA MET A 8 7.11 -33.28 56.29
C MET A 8 6.30 -33.93 55.17
N GLN A 9 6.16 -35.25 55.19
CA GLN A 9 5.36 -35.97 54.19
C GLN A 9 3.90 -35.51 54.20
N SER A 10 3.31 -35.35 55.40
CA SER A 10 1.94 -34.86 55.56
C SER A 10 1.77 -33.42 55.07
N THR A 11 2.78 -32.58 55.29
CA THR A 11 2.78 -31.19 54.83
C THR A 11 2.89 -31.12 53.31
N ILE A 12 3.80 -31.90 52.71
CA ILE A 12 3.95 -32.03 51.26
C ILE A 12 2.66 -32.57 50.63
N ASP A 13 2.07 -33.61 51.21
CA ASP A 13 0.83 -34.20 50.70
C ASP A 13 -0.36 -33.26 50.85
N ARG A 14 -0.42 -32.44 51.91
CA ARG A 14 -1.44 -31.39 52.07
C ARG A 14 -1.31 -30.33 50.97
N TYR A 15 -0.09 -29.87 50.67
CA TYR A 15 0.14 -28.92 49.58
C TYR A 15 -0.13 -29.54 48.21
N ARG A 16 0.20 -30.83 48.01
CA ARG A 16 -0.08 -31.55 46.75
C ARG A 16 -1.59 -31.73 46.55
N ARG A 17 -2.34 -32.04 47.61
CA ARG A 17 -3.82 -32.07 47.60
C ARG A 17 -4.43 -30.70 47.39
N GLN A 18 -3.85 -29.65 47.96
CA GLN A 18 -4.31 -28.28 47.74
C GLN A 18 -4.01 -27.83 46.31
N ALA A 19 -2.84 -28.12 45.76
CA ALA A 19 -2.50 -27.83 44.36
C ALA A 19 -3.39 -28.59 43.37
N ASN A 20 -3.69 -29.86 43.64
CA ASN A 20 -4.63 -30.66 42.83
C ASN A 20 -6.10 -30.28 43.07
N GLY A 21 -6.45 -29.78 44.26
CA GLY A 21 -7.77 -29.27 44.62
C GLY A 21 -7.99 -27.80 44.23
N MET A 22 -6.93 -27.10 43.84
CA MET A 22 -6.92 -25.80 43.16
C MET A 22 -6.99 -26.00 41.63
N HIS A 23 -7.53 -27.13 41.17
CA HIS A 23 -8.20 -27.14 39.88
C HIS A 23 -9.36 -26.16 40.03
N THR A 24 -9.12 -24.90 39.69
CA THR A 24 -10.18 -23.92 39.47
C THR A 24 -11.16 -24.55 38.48
N PRO A 25 -12.40 -24.84 38.87
CA PRO A 25 -13.42 -25.21 37.91
C PRO A 25 -13.78 -23.91 37.19
N GLY A 26 -13.05 -23.57 36.12
CA GLY A 26 -13.43 -22.42 35.30
C GLY A 26 -12.33 -21.57 34.67
N ILE A 27 -11.04 -21.88 34.82
CA ILE A 27 -10.09 -21.45 33.77
C ILE A 27 -10.04 -22.61 32.80
N ASP A 28 -11.03 -22.63 31.91
CA ASP A 28 -11.03 -23.51 30.75
C ASP A 28 -9.78 -23.18 29.94
N THR A 29 -8.68 -23.84 30.27
CA THR A 29 -7.38 -23.68 29.62
C THR A 29 -7.35 -24.43 28.31
N GLN A 30 -8.40 -25.20 27.98
CA GLN A 30 -8.59 -25.83 26.69
C GLN A 30 -9.16 -24.82 25.70
N GLN A 31 -10.14 -24.00 26.09
CA GLN A 31 -10.74 -23.00 25.21
C GLN A 31 -9.73 -22.02 24.56
N PRO A 32 -8.83 -21.31 25.27
CA PRO A 32 -7.86 -20.40 24.66
C PRO A 32 -6.78 -21.15 23.86
N LYS A 33 -6.50 -22.42 24.19
CA LYS A 33 -5.61 -23.28 23.38
C LYS A 33 -6.27 -23.67 22.06
N HIS A 34 -7.55 -24.05 22.09
CA HIS A 34 -8.34 -24.36 20.90
C HIS A 34 -8.46 -23.13 19.99
N GLU A 35 -8.83 -21.97 20.56
CA GLU A 35 -8.90 -20.70 19.83
C GLU A 35 -7.55 -20.35 19.16
N SER A 36 -6.44 -20.54 19.87
CA SER A 36 -5.09 -20.35 19.32
C SER A 36 -4.79 -21.29 18.15
N THR A 37 -5.14 -22.58 18.27
CA THR A 37 -4.93 -23.55 17.18
C THR A 37 -5.80 -23.26 15.96
N ASP A 38 -7.02 -22.79 16.15
CA ASP A 38 -7.93 -22.49 15.04
C ASP A 38 -7.53 -21.19 14.33
N LEU A 39 -7.03 -20.20 15.08
CA LEU A 39 -6.43 -19.01 14.49
C LEU A 39 -5.18 -19.36 13.67
N ALA A 40 -4.32 -20.24 14.17
CA ALA A 40 -3.12 -20.69 13.46
C ALA A 40 -3.46 -21.36 12.12
N LYS A 41 -4.45 -22.27 12.11
CA LYS A 41 -4.95 -22.90 10.88
C LYS A 41 -5.50 -21.87 9.89
N ARG A 42 -6.24 -20.87 10.38
CA ARG A 42 -6.80 -19.83 9.52
C ARG A 42 -5.72 -18.97 8.88
N ILE A 43 -4.66 -18.64 9.63
CA ILE A 43 -3.49 -17.92 9.11
C ILE A 43 -2.82 -18.76 8.02
N GLU A 44 -2.62 -20.06 8.26
CA GLU A 44 -2.00 -20.96 7.28
C GLU A 44 -2.80 -21.01 5.97
N LEU A 45 -4.13 -21.17 6.05
CA LEU A 45 -5.01 -21.16 4.88
C LEU A 45 -4.92 -19.82 4.11
N LEU A 46 -4.89 -18.69 4.81
CA LEU A 46 -4.74 -17.37 4.19
C LEU A 46 -3.38 -17.24 3.49
N GLN A 47 -2.29 -17.72 4.11
CA GLN A 47 -0.96 -17.70 3.50
C GLN A 47 -0.86 -18.59 2.26
N ILE A 48 -1.53 -19.75 2.27
CA ILE A 48 -1.61 -20.63 1.09
C ILE A 48 -2.37 -19.92 -0.03
N SER A 49 -3.53 -19.33 0.27
CA SER A 49 -4.32 -18.57 -0.70
C SER A 49 -3.53 -17.38 -1.28
N GLN A 50 -2.83 -16.63 -0.43
CA GLN A 50 -1.96 -15.53 -0.87
C GLN A 50 -0.87 -16.03 -1.82
N ARG A 51 -0.17 -17.11 -1.49
CA ARG A 51 0.86 -17.71 -2.35
C ARG A 51 0.28 -18.10 -3.72
N LYS A 52 -0.88 -18.77 -3.74
CA LYS A 52 -1.59 -19.11 -4.98
C LYS A 52 -1.94 -17.86 -5.81
N LEU A 53 -2.46 -16.81 -5.19
CA LEU A 53 -2.78 -15.54 -5.86
C LEU A 53 -1.53 -14.82 -6.42
N LEU A 54 -0.38 -15.02 -5.79
CA LEU A 54 0.92 -14.53 -6.27
C LEU A 54 1.55 -15.43 -7.35
N GLY A 55 0.83 -16.46 -7.80
CA GLY A 55 1.31 -17.40 -8.82
C GLY A 55 2.31 -18.43 -8.29
N GLN A 56 2.40 -18.61 -6.98
CA GLN A 56 3.30 -19.58 -6.34
C GLN A 56 2.55 -20.89 -6.03
N SER A 57 3.28 -22.00 -6.00
CA SER A 57 2.74 -23.33 -5.63
C SER A 57 1.52 -23.76 -6.45
N LEU A 58 1.45 -23.35 -7.73
CA LEU A 58 0.33 -23.67 -8.63
C LEU A 58 0.31 -25.12 -9.11
N SER A 59 1.43 -25.84 -8.99
CA SER A 59 1.55 -27.24 -9.42
C SER A 59 0.60 -28.20 -8.71
N THR A 60 0.10 -27.82 -7.53
CA THR A 60 -0.87 -28.61 -6.75
C THR A 60 -2.31 -28.13 -6.95
N CYS A 61 -2.55 -27.11 -7.78
CA CYS A 61 -3.89 -26.58 -8.01
C CYS A 61 -4.64 -27.39 -9.08
N SER A 62 -5.95 -27.55 -8.89
CA SER A 62 -6.83 -28.10 -9.93
C SER A 62 -7.06 -27.07 -11.05
N LEU A 63 -7.57 -27.54 -12.20
CA LEU A 63 -7.93 -26.66 -13.30
C LEU A 63 -9.00 -25.62 -12.89
N GLU A 64 -9.99 -26.05 -12.11
CA GLU A 64 -11.06 -25.19 -11.59
C GLU A 64 -10.50 -24.12 -10.64
N GLU A 65 -9.63 -24.50 -9.70
CA GLU A 65 -8.97 -23.54 -8.80
C GLU A 65 -8.15 -22.51 -9.57
N LEU A 66 -7.42 -22.93 -10.62
CA LEU A 66 -6.65 -22.02 -11.47
C LEU A 66 -7.55 -21.04 -12.22
N GLN A 67 -8.68 -21.52 -12.73
CA GLN A 67 -9.67 -20.67 -13.40
C GLN A 67 -10.25 -19.64 -12.45
N ASP A 68 -10.59 -20.03 -11.22
CA ASP A 68 -11.11 -19.13 -10.20
C ASP A 68 -10.08 -18.06 -9.79
N ILE A 69 -8.82 -18.45 -9.59
CA ILE A 69 -7.72 -17.51 -9.33
C ILE A 69 -7.59 -16.51 -10.49
N GLY A 70 -7.60 -16.98 -11.73
CA GLY A 70 -7.54 -16.14 -12.92
C GLY A 70 -8.68 -15.12 -12.97
N ASN A 71 -9.92 -15.60 -12.79
CA ASN A 71 -11.12 -14.76 -12.77
C ASN A 71 -11.07 -13.72 -11.64
N GLN A 72 -10.62 -14.11 -10.44
CA GLN A 72 -10.49 -13.20 -9.31
C GLN A 72 -9.46 -12.10 -9.57
N LEU A 73 -8.32 -12.45 -10.14
CA LEU A 73 -7.26 -11.48 -10.51
C LEU A 73 -7.75 -10.52 -11.60
N GLU A 74 -8.42 -11.02 -12.63
CA GLU A 74 -8.94 -10.19 -13.71
C GLU A 74 -9.96 -9.16 -13.20
N ARG A 75 -10.95 -9.60 -12.42
CA ARG A 75 -11.95 -8.70 -11.79
C ARG A 75 -11.28 -7.65 -10.91
N SER A 76 -10.34 -8.07 -10.06
CA SER A 76 -9.63 -7.16 -9.15
C SER A 76 -8.80 -6.13 -9.90
N LEU A 77 -8.09 -6.57 -10.95
CA LEU A 77 -7.28 -5.69 -11.80
C LEU A 77 -8.15 -4.70 -12.57
N SER A 78 -9.29 -5.14 -13.09
CA SER A 78 -10.29 -4.28 -13.74
C SER A 78 -10.76 -3.18 -12.79
N ASN A 79 -11.16 -3.54 -11.57
CA ASN A 79 -11.58 -2.59 -10.54
C ASN A 79 -10.48 -1.57 -10.20
N ILE A 80 -9.22 -2.03 -10.05
CA ILE A 80 -8.08 -1.14 -9.81
C ILE A 80 -7.89 -0.15 -10.95
N ARG A 81 -7.96 -0.62 -12.20
CA ARG A 81 -7.81 0.24 -13.38
C ARG A 81 -8.91 1.29 -13.46
N ILE A 82 -10.17 0.90 -13.25
CA ILE A 82 -11.32 1.80 -13.23
C ILE A 82 -11.12 2.88 -12.15
N ARG A 83 -10.75 2.48 -10.93
CA ARG A 83 -10.56 3.43 -9.83
C ARG A 83 -9.40 4.40 -10.10
N LYS A 84 -8.29 3.90 -10.65
CA LYS A 84 -7.16 4.75 -11.06
C LYS A 84 -7.55 5.74 -12.14
N ALA A 85 -8.32 5.33 -13.14
CA ALA A 85 -8.80 6.21 -14.20
C ALA A 85 -9.71 7.32 -13.64
N GLN A 86 -10.66 6.96 -12.76
CA GLN A 86 -11.52 7.93 -12.08
C GLN A 86 -10.71 8.97 -11.31
N LEU A 87 -9.77 8.54 -10.45
CA LEU A 87 -8.93 9.44 -9.68
C LEU A 87 -8.06 10.35 -10.58
N CYS A 88 -7.57 9.82 -11.70
CA CYS A 88 -6.81 10.61 -12.68
C CYS A 88 -7.67 11.70 -13.31
N MET A 89 -8.90 11.37 -13.73
CA MET A 89 -9.85 12.34 -14.27
C MET A 89 -10.21 13.42 -13.25
N GLU A 90 -10.51 13.03 -12.00
CA GLU A 90 -10.77 13.98 -10.91
C GLU A 90 -9.60 14.95 -10.72
N ARG A 91 -8.35 14.47 -10.76
CA ARG A 91 -7.16 15.32 -10.67
C ARG A 91 -6.98 16.23 -11.88
N LEU A 92 -7.24 15.72 -13.08
CA LEU A 92 -7.17 16.51 -14.30
C LEU A 92 -8.17 17.68 -14.27
N GLU A 93 -9.40 17.42 -13.82
CA GLU A 93 -10.44 18.44 -13.69
C GLU A 93 -10.06 19.52 -12.66
N GLN A 94 -9.54 19.11 -11.51
CA GLN A 94 -9.03 20.05 -10.49
C GLN A 94 -7.92 20.95 -11.04
N LEU A 95 -6.96 20.38 -11.78
CA LEU A 95 -5.86 21.15 -12.37
C LEU A 95 -6.37 22.10 -13.45
N LYS A 96 -7.28 21.67 -14.33
CA LYS A 96 -7.90 22.53 -15.33
C LYS A 96 -8.68 23.68 -14.69
N ALA A 97 -9.36 23.44 -13.57
CA ALA A 97 -10.05 24.50 -12.83
C ALA A 97 -9.05 25.50 -12.24
N LYS A 98 -7.97 25.02 -11.64
CA LYS A 98 -6.89 25.88 -11.11
C LYS A 98 -6.21 26.70 -12.21
N GLU A 99 -5.92 26.09 -13.36
CA GLU A 99 -5.37 26.78 -14.52
C GLU A 99 -6.27 27.94 -14.94
N ARG A 100 -7.58 27.71 -15.11
CA ARG A 100 -8.53 28.77 -15.47
C ARG A 100 -8.54 29.93 -14.47
N LEU A 101 -8.55 29.63 -13.17
CA LEU A 101 -8.51 30.66 -12.12
C LEU A 101 -7.23 31.50 -12.18
N LEU A 102 -6.08 30.85 -12.33
CA LEU A 102 -4.79 31.53 -12.43
C LEU A 102 -4.68 32.37 -13.70
N LEU A 103 -5.24 31.90 -14.82
CA LEU A 103 -5.29 32.68 -16.06
C LEU A 103 -6.13 33.94 -15.90
N GLU A 104 -7.29 33.84 -15.25
CA GLU A 104 -8.15 34.99 -14.97
C GLU A 104 -7.47 35.99 -14.01
N GLU A 105 -6.83 35.50 -12.95
CA GLU A 105 -6.10 36.34 -12.00
C GLU A 105 -4.90 37.04 -12.66
N ASN A 106 -4.12 36.32 -13.46
CA ASN A 106 -3.00 36.89 -14.21
C ASN A 106 -3.47 37.96 -15.19
N ALA A 107 -4.59 37.77 -15.90
CA ALA A 107 -5.14 38.78 -16.79
C ALA A 107 -5.50 40.07 -16.02
N LYS A 108 -6.17 39.94 -14.86
CA LYS A 108 -6.50 41.07 -13.97
C LYS A 108 -5.26 41.79 -13.45
N LEU A 109 -4.19 41.06 -13.14
CA LEU A 109 -2.93 41.64 -12.69
C LEU A 109 -2.19 42.36 -13.83
N GLN A 110 -2.19 41.80 -15.04
CA GLN A 110 -1.60 42.45 -16.23
C GLN A 110 -2.28 43.77 -16.55
N GLU A 111 -3.62 43.81 -16.49
CA GLU A 111 -4.40 45.05 -16.68
C GLU A 111 -4.00 46.11 -15.65
N LYS A 112 -3.85 45.72 -14.38
CA LYS A 112 -3.45 46.64 -13.29
C LYS A 112 -2.01 47.10 -13.36
N SER A 113 -1.10 46.27 -13.86
CA SER A 113 0.35 46.53 -13.85
C SER A 113 0.87 47.17 -15.15
N GLY A 114 0.06 47.23 -16.21
CA GLY A 114 0.49 47.71 -17.53
C GLY A 114 1.57 46.85 -18.19
N ALA A 115 1.84 45.66 -17.65
CA ALA A 115 2.88 44.76 -18.12
C ALA A 115 2.43 43.97 -19.35
N ARG A 116 3.34 43.81 -20.33
CA ARG A 116 3.09 43.06 -21.59
C ARG A 116 2.75 41.59 -21.29
N PRO A 117 1.89 40.94 -22.11
CA PRO A 117 1.59 39.52 -21.94
C PRO A 117 2.85 38.67 -22.06
N TRP A 118 3.10 37.81 -21.07
CA TRP A 118 4.05 36.71 -21.20
C TRP A 118 3.57 35.74 -22.30
N PRO A 119 4.43 35.27 -23.22
CA PRO A 119 4.02 34.34 -24.26
C PRO A 119 3.54 33.02 -23.61
N GLN A 120 2.24 32.78 -23.69
CA GLN A 120 1.64 31.51 -23.28
C GLN A 120 2.10 30.43 -24.27
N SER A 121 2.74 29.37 -23.77
CA SER A 121 2.97 28.17 -24.55
C SER A 121 1.61 27.55 -24.88
N SER A 122 1.20 27.70 -26.13
CA SER A 122 -0.07 27.23 -26.66
C SER A 122 -0.23 25.73 -26.46
N GLN A 123 -1.37 25.33 -25.89
CA GLN A 123 -2.05 24.05 -26.04
C GLN A 123 -1.40 23.10 -27.06
N GLN A 124 -0.69 22.07 -26.58
CA GLN A 124 -0.42 20.90 -27.41
C GLN A 124 -1.76 20.22 -27.71
N LYS A 125 -2.29 20.46 -28.91
CA LYS A 125 -3.28 19.57 -29.54
C LYS A 125 -2.65 18.19 -29.63
N GLU A 126 -3.23 17.21 -28.94
CA GLU A 126 -2.91 15.80 -29.10
C GLU A 126 -3.19 15.38 -30.55
N ALA A 127 -2.13 15.12 -31.31
CA ALA A 127 -2.20 14.38 -32.58
C ALA A 127 -2.04 12.88 -32.30
N PRO A 128 -2.57 11.98 -33.16
CA PRO A 128 -2.56 10.54 -32.89
C PRO A 128 -1.13 10.00 -32.90
N MET A 129 -0.77 9.33 -31.80
CA MET A 129 0.51 8.65 -31.60
C MET A 129 0.73 7.56 -32.67
N SER A 130 1.63 7.82 -33.63
CA SER A 130 2.25 6.79 -34.45
C SER A 130 3.69 6.58 -33.97
N SER A 131 3.89 5.51 -33.21
CA SER A 131 5.20 5.06 -32.75
C SER A 131 6.10 4.66 -33.92
N LYS A 132 7.25 5.31 -34.06
CA LYS A 132 8.48 4.69 -34.59
C LYS A 132 9.72 5.26 -33.87
N GLN A 133 10.44 4.36 -33.21
CA GLN A 133 11.80 4.49 -32.67
C GLN A 133 12.79 5.18 -33.63
N SER A 134 13.67 6.04 -33.11
CA SER A 134 15.12 5.76 -33.03
C SER A 134 15.94 7.02 -32.68
N ILE A 135 16.61 6.97 -31.52
CA ILE A 135 18.01 7.36 -31.24
C ILE A 135 18.52 8.70 -31.81
N ASN A 136 18.79 9.67 -30.92
CA ASN A 136 20.05 10.45 -30.78
C ASN A 136 19.86 11.55 -29.72
N ASN A 137 20.15 11.25 -28.45
CA ASN A 137 20.19 12.28 -27.41
C ASN A 137 21.55 12.99 -27.47
N SER A 138 21.67 14.04 -28.28
CA SER A 138 22.71 15.04 -28.02
C SER A 138 22.26 15.87 -26.83
N GLU A 139 22.97 15.73 -25.70
CA GLU A 139 22.82 16.57 -24.52
C GLU A 139 23.09 18.04 -24.91
N VAL A 140 22.03 18.80 -25.18
CA VAL A 140 22.13 20.25 -25.32
C VAL A 140 22.23 20.81 -23.91
N ARG A 141 23.45 21.05 -23.44
CA ARG A 141 23.68 21.86 -22.25
C ARG A 141 23.25 23.29 -22.57
N THR A 142 22.04 23.65 -22.15
CA THR A 142 21.68 25.05 -21.99
C THR A 142 22.27 25.49 -20.66
N GLU A 143 23.33 26.29 -20.69
CA GLU A 143 23.85 26.94 -19.50
C GLU A 143 22.83 27.98 -19.03
N LEU A 144 21.86 27.52 -18.24
CA LEU A 144 20.83 28.35 -17.65
C LEU A 144 21.41 28.98 -16.39
N ILE A 145 21.92 30.20 -16.52
CA ILE A 145 22.40 30.99 -15.38
C ILE A 145 21.17 31.60 -14.70
N ILE A 146 20.67 30.93 -13.66
CA ILE A 146 19.67 31.50 -12.75
C ILE A 146 20.43 32.20 -11.62
N GLY A 147 20.81 33.45 -11.87
CA GLY A 147 21.54 34.29 -10.91
C GLY A 147 21.73 35.71 -11.45
N LEU A 148 22.00 36.67 -10.56
CA LEU A 148 22.29 38.05 -10.94
C LEU A 148 23.54 38.08 -11.85
N PRO A 149 23.51 38.71 -13.04
CA PRO A 149 24.63 38.68 -13.98
C PRO A 149 25.88 39.33 -13.37
N GLU A 150 27.03 38.65 -13.48
CA GLU A 150 28.32 39.27 -13.14
C GLU A 150 28.61 40.40 -14.13
N MET A 151 28.78 41.60 -13.60
CA MET A 151 29.23 42.76 -14.37
C MET A 151 30.73 42.61 -14.61
N PRO A 152 31.22 42.67 -15.88
CA PRO A 152 32.65 42.66 -16.14
C PRO A 152 33.29 43.90 -15.52
N TYR A 153 34.34 43.66 -14.75
CA TYR A 153 35.12 44.64 -14.01
C TYR A 153 35.48 45.88 -14.84
N SER A 154 35.40 47.05 -14.20
CA SER A 154 36.20 48.24 -14.49
C SER A 154 36.73 48.78 -13.18
#